data_AF-A0A4W4EKT9-F1
#
_entry.id   AF-A0A4W4EKT9-F1
#
_cell.length_a   1.000
_cell.length_b   1.000
_cell.length_c   1.000
_cell.angle_alpha   90.00
_cell.angle_beta   90.00
_cell.angle_gamma   90.00
#
_symmetry.space_group_name_H-M   'P 1'
#
loop_
_entity.id
_entity.type
_entity.pdbx_description
1 polymer ?
#
loop_
_entity_poly.entity_id
_entity_poly.type
_entity_poly.pdbx_seq_one_letter_code
_entity_poly.pdbx_strand_id
1 'polypeptide(L)'
;MSYSQPPKRTALPREMLKWLQSLHLSFSPKNVRRDFSNGYLIAEIFSWYYPEAFSMHSYDNGTSLVAKQNNWAQTERVLVKQHVSLRKEAIEGTIHCKPGAAESLLQEIHTLLTNRSIKTVQEVAPDFTDQRYQEQLPMVARATASRAIKNNLCLSEEMAEPNITTNQQKIQAIIQRHIRHRREERMQDPSTSRFEVLEVQIGL
;
A
#
# COMPACT_ATOMS: atom_id res chain seq x y z
N MET A 1 -1.61 16.21 26.17
CA MET A 1 -1.97 14.84 25.72
C MET A 1 -0.87 14.35 24.80
N SER A 2 -0.11 13.33 25.21
CA SER A 2 0.98 12.78 24.40
C SER A 2 0.37 11.78 23.41
N TYR A 3 0.27 12.18 22.14
CA TYR A 3 -0.12 11.26 21.09
C TYR A 3 1.05 10.32 20.85
N SER A 4 0.92 9.07 21.29
CA SER A 4 1.84 7.99 20.96
C SER A 4 1.95 7.92 19.43
N GLN A 5 3.05 8.42 18.89
CA GLN A 5 3.34 8.32 17.46
C GLN A 5 3.23 6.84 17.07
N PRO A 6 2.43 6.48 16.05
CA PRO A 6 2.43 5.11 15.57
C PRO A 6 3.89 4.75 15.24
N PRO A 7 4.39 3.59 15.69
CA PRO A 7 5.79 3.22 15.49
C PRO A 7 6.12 3.39 14.01
N LYS A 8 7.27 4.00 13.69
CA LYS A 8 7.80 4.08 12.32
C LYS A 8 8.09 2.64 11.83
N ARG A 9 7.05 1.92 11.43
CA ARG A 9 7.09 0.55 10.89
C ARG A 9 7.46 0.56 9.41
N THR A 10 8.36 1.45 9.01
CA THR A 10 8.88 1.56 7.64
C THR A 10 10.13 0.71 7.42
N ALA A 11 10.58 -0.03 8.43
CA ALA A 11 11.73 -0.91 8.34
C ALA A 11 11.26 -2.36 8.25
N LEU A 12 11.76 -3.08 7.24
CA LEU A 12 11.61 -4.52 7.15
C LEU A 12 12.17 -5.20 8.42
N PRO A 13 11.54 -6.28 8.91
CA PRO A 13 12.10 -7.08 9.99
C PRO A 13 13.54 -7.53 9.68
N ARG A 14 14.39 -7.65 10.70
CA ARG A 14 15.80 -8.06 10.53
C ARG A 14 15.94 -9.36 9.74
N GLU A 15 15.02 -10.30 9.95
CA GLU A 15 14.98 -11.58 9.23
C GLU A 15 14.76 -11.39 7.73
N MET A 16 13.82 -10.52 7.34
CA MET A 16 13.60 -10.15 5.92
C MET A 16 14.85 -9.52 5.30
N LEU A 17 15.53 -8.64 6.02
CA LEU A 17 16.76 -8.01 5.53
C LEU A 17 17.87 -9.04 5.29
N LYS A 18 18.04 -10.00 6.20
CA LYS A 18 19.00 -11.09 6.04
C LYS A 18 18.66 -11.97 4.83
N TRP A 19 17.39 -12.30 4.66
CA TRP A 19 16.94 -13.08 3.51
C TRP A 19 17.23 -12.35 2.20
N LEU A 20 16.84 -11.08 2.07
CA LEU A 20 17.13 -10.28 0.88
C LEU A 20 18.64 -10.18 0.59
N GLN A 21 19.47 -10.05 1.63
CA GLN A 21 20.93 -10.04 1.49
C GLN A 21 21.49 -11.39 1.00
N SER A 22 20.87 -12.51 1.36
CA SER A 22 21.29 -13.85 0.92
C SER A 22 21.01 -14.12 -0.56
N LEU A 23 20.07 -13.38 -1.18
CA LEU A 23 19.70 -13.52 -2.59
C LEU A 23 20.65 -12.78 -3.55
N HIS A 24 21.70 -12.11 -3.07
CA HIS A 24 22.68 -11.41 -3.93
C HIS A 24 22.05 -10.57 -5.07
N LEU A 25 20.99 -9.82 -4.77
CA LEU A 25 20.27 -9.00 -5.73
C LEU A 25 21.18 -7.98 -6.42
N SER A 26 20.86 -7.60 -7.66
CA SER A 26 21.63 -6.66 -8.48
C SER A 26 21.89 -5.33 -7.77
N PHE A 27 20.95 -4.87 -6.93
CA PHE A 27 21.17 -3.75 -6.04
C PHE A 27 20.50 -3.94 -4.68
N SER A 28 21.18 -3.51 -3.62
CA SER A 28 20.62 -3.54 -2.27
C SER A 28 19.55 -2.45 -2.13
N PRO A 29 18.29 -2.80 -1.85
CA PRO A 29 17.21 -1.83 -1.70
C PRO A 29 17.47 -0.93 -0.49
N LYS A 30 17.45 0.39 -0.71
CA LYS A 30 17.60 1.42 0.34
C LYS A 30 16.25 1.96 0.77
N ASN A 31 15.31 2.05 -0.16
CA ASN A 31 13.93 2.47 0.08
C ASN A 31 13.01 1.38 -0.47
N VAL A 32 12.63 0.44 0.40
CA VAL A 32 11.83 -0.74 0.06
C VAL A 32 10.61 -0.37 -0.78
N ARG A 33 9.84 0.61 -0.33
CA ARG A 33 8.63 1.07 -1.03
C ARG A 33 8.90 1.52 -2.46
N ARG A 34 9.97 2.29 -2.70
CA ARG A 34 10.29 2.80 -4.03
C ARG A 34 10.98 1.74 -4.89
N ASP A 35 11.98 1.07 -4.32
CA ASP A 35 12.90 0.21 -5.05
C ASP A 35 12.17 -1.09 -5.50
N PHE A 36 11.18 -1.58 -4.74
CA PHE A 36 10.34 -2.72 -5.16
C PHE A 36 9.13 -2.32 -6.01
N SER A 37 8.77 -1.03 -6.09
CA SER A 37 7.58 -0.60 -6.86
C SER A 37 7.66 -0.94 -8.35
N ASN A 38 8.85 -0.96 -8.93
CA ASN A 38 9.05 -1.24 -10.34
C ASN A 38 8.80 -2.72 -10.71
N GLY A 39 8.93 -3.66 -9.78
CA GLY A 39 8.77 -5.09 -10.05
C GLY A 39 10.05 -5.81 -10.51
N TYR A 40 11.10 -5.10 -10.97
CA TYR A 40 12.38 -5.73 -11.36
C TYR A 40 13.01 -6.55 -10.22
N LEU A 41 13.15 -5.97 -9.03
CA LEU A 41 13.69 -6.72 -7.87
C LEU A 41 12.80 -7.90 -7.47
N ILE A 42 11.49 -7.81 -7.70
CA ILE A 42 10.56 -8.90 -7.41
C ILE A 42 10.79 -10.05 -8.40
N ALA A 43 10.89 -9.73 -9.69
CA ALA A 43 11.25 -10.69 -10.73
C ALA A 43 12.62 -11.33 -10.46
N GLU A 44 13.59 -10.55 -10.00
CA GLU A 44 14.92 -11.05 -9.61
C GLU A 44 14.86 -11.99 -8.40
N ILE A 45 14.06 -11.66 -7.37
CA ILE A 45 13.84 -12.58 -6.25
C ILE A 45 13.26 -13.91 -6.77
N PHE A 46 12.26 -13.87 -7.66
CA PHE A 46 11.67 -15.10 -8.19
C PHE A 46 12.60 -15.85 -9.15
N SER A 47 13.49 -15.18 -9.89
CA SER A 47 14.44 -15.84 -10.79
C SER A 47 15.45 -16.71 -10.04
N TRP A 48 15.75 -16.39 -8.77
CA TRP A 48 16.55 -17.26 -7.90
C TRP A 48 15.90 -18.62 -7.63
N TYR A 49 14.57 -18.66 -7.57
CA TYR A 49 13.81 -19.89 -7.28
C TYR A 49 13.29 -20.57 -8.54
N TYR A 50 13.06 -19.80 -9.61
CA TYR A 50 12.54 -20.25 -10.89
C TYR A 50 13.37 -19.67 -12.06
N PRO A 51 14.67 -20.04 -12.19
CA PRO A 51 15.59 -19.41 -13.14
C PRO A 51 15.14 -19.55 -14.59
N GLU A 52 14.56 -20.69 -14.97
CA GLU A 52 14.05 -20.94 -16.33
C GLU A 52 12.76 -20.16 -16.65
N ALA A 53 12.04 -19.69 -15.63
CA ALA A 53 10.76 -19.01 -15.80
C ALA A 53 10.91 -17.49 -15.94
N PHE A 54 11.96 -16.91 -15.37
CA PHE A 54 12.19 -15.48 -15.30
C PHE A 54 13.35 -15.04 -16.17
N SER A 55 13.01 -14.42 -17.29
CA SER A 55 13.99 -13.85 -18.20
C SER A 55 14.38 -12.43 -17.79
N MET A 56 15.43 -12.25 -16.99
CA MET A 56 15.77 -10.93 -16.44
C MET A 56 16.07 -9.84 -17.49
N HIS A 57 16.49 -10.23 -18.70
CA HIS A 57 16.75 -9.28 -19.79
C HIS A 57 15.48 -8.64 -20.37
N SER A 58 14.29 -9.20 -20.11
CA SER A 58 13.03 -8.61 -20.58
C SER A 58 12.43 -7.59 -19.61
N TYR A 59 13.00 -7.44 -18.42
CA TYR A 59 12.52 -6.51 -17.40
C TYR A 59 13.24 -5.17 -17.49
N ASP A 60 12.49 -4.08 -17.37
CA ASP A 60 13.02 -2.71 -17.44
C ASP A 60 13.22 -2.12 -16.03
N ASN A 61 14.40 -1.56 -15.75
CA ASN A 61 14.68 -0.88 -14.47
C ASN A 61 14.26 0.61 -14.46
N GLY A 62 13.48 1.05 -15.46
CA GLY A 62 12.95 2.40 -15.59
C GLY A 62 11.96 2.80 -14.48
N THR A 63 11.79 4.09 -14.24
CA THR A 63 10.96 4.60 -13.14
C THR A 63 9.54 4.98 -13.54
N SER A 64 9.21 4.94 -14.83
CA SER A 64 7.90 5.33 -15.37
C SER A 64 6.80 4.36 -14.96
N LEU A 65 5.58 4.85 -14.76
CA LEU A 65 4.42 4.02 -14.37
C LEU A 65 4.17 2.88 -15.38
N VAL A 66 4.31 3.18 -16.68
CA VAL A 66 4.17 2.19 -17.76
C VAL A 66 5.19 1.07 -17.63
N ALA A 67 6.46 1.39 -17.35
CA ALA A 67 7.49 0.37 -17.12
C ALA A 67 7.15 -0.52 -15.92
N LYS A 68 6.68 0.07 -14.80
CA LYS A 68 6.23 -0.72 -13.64
C LYS A 68 5.09 -1.65 -13.99
N GLN A 69 4.03 -1.14 -14.64
CA GLN A 69 2.87 -1.94 -15.03
C GLN A 69 3.25 -3.09 -15.96
N ASN A 70 4.14 -2.85 -16.94
CA ASN A 70 4.62 -3.89 -17.84
C ASN A 70 5.40 -4.99 -17.10
N ASN A 71 6.32 -4.62 -16.22
CA ASN A 71 7.08 -5.57 -15.41
C ASN A 71 6.17 -6.40 -14.49
N TRP A 72 5.19 -5.79 -13.83
CA TRP A 72 4.25 -6.49 -12.97
C TRP A 72 3.34 -7.42 -13.76
N ALA A 73 2.80 -6.97 -14.90
CA ALA A 73 2.01 -7.82 -15.79
C ALA A 73 2.81 -9.03 -16.30
N GLN A 74 4.11 -8.85 -16.57
CA GLN A 74 4.99 -9.96 -16.93
C GLN A 74 5.19 -10.92 -15.75
N THR A 75 5.50 -10.40 -14.56
CA THR A 75 5.68 -11.17 -13.34
C THR A 75 4.44 -12.01 -13.03
N GLU A 76 3.26 -11.40 -13.01
CA GLU A 76 1.99 -12.10 -12.74
C GLU A 76 1.75 -13.25 -13.73
N ARG A 77 1.99 -13.03 -15.03
CA ARG A 77 1.85 -14.09 -16.04
C ARG A 77 2.77 -15.28 -15.78
N VAL A 78 4.00 -15.02 -15.32
CA VAL A 78 4.94 -16.09 -14.98
C VAL A 78 4.52 -16.79 -13.69
N LEU A 79 4.11 -16.05 -12.67
CA LEU A 79 3.65 -16.62 -11.39
C LEU A 79 2.44 -17.54 -11.56
N VAL A 80 1.46 -17.14 -12.39
CA VAL A 80 0.30 -17.99 -12.72
C VAL A 80 0.74 -19.33 -13.31
N LYS A 81 1.75 -19.34 -14.20
CA LYS A 81 2.30 -20.58 -14.78
C LYS A 81 3.03 -21.45 -13.74
N GLN A 82 3.58 -20.83 -12.70
CA GLN A 82 4.23 -21.52 -11.58
C GLN A 82 3.24 -21.87 -10.45
N HIS A 83 1.94 -21.68 -10.65
CA HIS A 83 0.89 -21.88 -9.63
C HIS A 83 1.11 -21.06 -8.35
N VAL A 84 1.80 -19.92 -8.46
CA VAL A 84 2.00 -18.97 -7.36
C VAL A 84 0.97 -17.85 -7.49
N SER A 85 0.27 -17.55 -6.39
CA SER A 85 -0.69 -16.45 -6.31
C SER A 85 -0.26 -15.47 -5.23
N LEU A 86 -0.31 -14.18 -5.55
CA LEU A 86 -0.05 -13.06 -4.64
C LEU A 86 -1.32 -12.20 -4.53
N ARG A 87 -1.53 -11.55 -3.39
CA ARG A 87 -2.65 -10.62 -3.22
C ARG A 87 -2.54 -9.43 -4.18
N LYS A 88 -3.58 -9.24 -4.99
CA LYS A 88 -3.65 -8.16 -5.98
C LYS A 88 -3.56 -6.79 -5.34
N GLU A 89 -4.18 -6.61 -4.17
CA GLU A 89 -4.15 -5.34 -3.44
C GLU A 89 -2.73 -4.97 -3.01
N ALA A 90 -1.91 -5.97 -2.68
CA ALA A 90 -0.52 -5.77 -2.28
C ALA A 90 0.38 -5.45 -3.50
N ILE A 91 0.12 -6.08 -4.64
CA ILE A 91 0.79 -5.74 -5.92
C ILE A 91 0.45 -4.30 -6.33
N GLU A 92 -0.83 -3.97 -6.43
CA GLU A 92 -1.31 -2.63 -6.81
C GLU A 92 -0.79 -1.57 -5.84
N GLY A 93 -0.89 -1.82 -4.53
CA GLY A 93 -0.31 -0.95 -3.52
C GLY A 93 1.20 -0.76 -3.69
N THR A 94 1.93 -1.79 -4.10
CA THR A 94 3.38 -1.73 -4.32
C THR A 94 3.73 -0.91 -5.55
N ILE A 95 3.03 -1.10 -6.68
CA ILE A 95 3.19 -0.31 -7.91
C ILE A 95 3.08 1.19 -7.62
N HIS A 96 2.08 1.54 -6.81
CA HIS A 96 1.72 2.91 -6.45
C HIS A 96 2.43 3.44 -5.21
N CYS A 97 3.44 2.72 -4.69
CA CYS A 97 4.21 3.12 -3.52
C CYS A 97 3.32 3.43 -2.28
N LYS A 98 2.24 2.68 -2.07
CA LYS A 98 1.41 2.81 -0.87
C LYS A 98 2.22 2.41 0.37
N PRO A 99 2.07 3.13 1.50
CA PRO A 99 2.75 2.77 2.74
C PRO A 99 2.42 1.34 3.19
N GLY A 100 3.43 0.52 3.46
CA GLY A 100 3.26 -0.85 3.95
C GLY A 100 2.95 -1.90 2.88
N ALA A 101 2.70 -1.50 1.63
CA ALA A 101 2.35 -2.43 0.56
C ALA A 101 3.53 -3.31 0.14
N ALA A 102 4.68 -2.69 -0.15
CA ALA A 102 5.89 -3.42 -0.52
C ALA A 102 6.37 -4.34 0.61
N GLU A 103 6.31 -3.87 1.86
CA GLU A 103 6.69 -4.65 3.04
C GLU A 103 5.76 -5.85 3.24
N SER A 104 4.45 -5.64 3.12
CA SER A 104 3.46 -6.72 3.22
C SER A 104 3.62 -7.75 2.09
N LEU A 105 3.85 -7.28 0.87
CA LEU A 105 4.06 -8.14 -0.29
C LEU A 105 5.34 -8.97 -0.17
N LEU A 106 6.43 -8.37 0.30
CA LEU A 106 7.68 -9.09 0.52
C LEU A 106 7.56 -10.17 1.59
N GLN A 107 6.80 -9.94 2.66
CA GLN A 107 6.53 -10.96 3.68
C GLN A 107 5.73 -12.13 3.12
N GLU A 108 4.76 -11.85 2.25
CA GLU A 108 4.00 -12.87 1.53
C GLU A 108 4.90 -13.70 0.62
N ILE A 109 5.74 -13.04 -0.19
CA ILE A 109 6.72 -13.70 -1.06
C ILE A 109 7.71 -14.54 -0.24
N HIS A 110 8.26 -14.00 0.85
CA HIS A 110 9.16 -14.75 1.73
C HIS A 110 8.51 -16.02 2.25
N THR A 111 7.27 -15.91 2.75
CA THR A 111 6.53 -17.06 3.29
C THR A 111 6.27 -18.09 2.20
N LEU A 112 5.89 -17.68 1.00
CA LEU A 112 5.66 -18.55 -0.15
C LEU A 112 6.93 -19.29 -0.60
N LEU A 113 8.07 -18.60 -0.66
CA LEU A 113 9.30 -19.17 -1.20
C LEU A 113 10.10 -19.99 -0.18
N THR A 114 9.96 -19.69 1.12
CA THR A 114 10.74 -20.35 2.17
C THR A 114 9.92 -21.30 3.05
N ASN A 115 8.58 -21.29 2.91
CA ASN A 115 7.64 -21.95 3.82
C ASN A 115 7.84 -21.55 5.30
N ARG A 116 8.40 -20.36 5.56
CA ARG A 116 8.60 -19.82 6.91
C ARG A 116 7.84 -18.52 7.07
N SER A 117 6.93 -18.49 8.05
CA SER A 117 6.21 -17.28 8.43
C SER A 117 7.05 -16.45 9.40
N ILE A 118 7.35 -15.19 9.04
CA ILE A 118 7.91 -14.23 9.98
C ILE A 118 6.75 -13.66 10.80
N LYS A 119 6.74 -13.93 12.10
CA LYS A 119 5.72 -13.39 13.02
C LYS A 119 5.84 -11.87 13.07
N THR A 120 5.10 -11.19 12.21
CA THR A 120 4.92 -9.74 12.25
C THR A 120 3.59 -9.46 12.94
N VAL A 121 3.52 -8.40 13.75
CA VAL A 121 2.36 -8.00 14.58
C VAL A 121 1.18 -7.48 13.73
N GLN A 122 0.82 -8.16 12.65
CA GLN A 122 -0.33 -7.84 11.79
C GLN A 122 -1.09 -9.14 11.50
N GLU A 123 -2.01 -9.50 12.40
CA GLU A 123 -2.95 -10.61 12.21
C GLU A 123 -4.05 -10.28 11.18
N VAL A 124 -4.19 -9.01 10.80
CA VAL A 124 -5.21 -8.53 9.86
C VAL A 124 -4.53 -8.01 8.60
N ALA A 125 -4.99 -8.49 7.44
CA ALA A 125 -4.54 -8.04 6.13
C ALA A 125 -4.58 -6.50 6.03
N PRO A 126 -3.49 -5.85 5.62
CA PRO A 126 -3.49 -4.41 5.44
C PRO A 126 -4.41 -4.02 4.28
N ASP A 127 -5.26 -3.03 4.50
CA ASP A 127 -6.17 -2.44 3.51
C ASP A 127 -5.50 -1.32 2.70
N PHE A 128 -4.25 -0.99 3.02
CA PHE A 128 -3.45 0.10 2.44
C PHE A 128 -4.15 1.45 2.43
N THR A 129 -5.09 1.65 3.37
CA THR A 129 -5.81 2.90 3.58
C THR A 129 -5.37 3.54 4.89
N ASP A 130 -5.67 4.82 5.08
CA ASP A 130 -5.40 5.50 6.35
C ASP A 130 -6.43 5.19 7.45
N GLN A 131 -7.39 4.30 7.19
CA GLN A 131 -8.53 4.02 8.07
C GLN A 131 -8.12 3.67 9.50
N ARG A 132 -7.20 2.71 9.69
CA ARG A 132 -6.75 2.29 11.04
C ARG A 132 -6.11 3.43 11.82
N TYR A 133 -5.43 4.33 11.12
CA TYR A 133 -4.85 5.53 11.75
C TYR A 133 -5.94 6.53 12.12
N GLN A 134 -6.91 6.78 11.24
CA GLN A 134 -8.04 7.68 11.53
C GLN A 134 -8.89 7.19 12.70
N GLU A 135 -9.13 5.87 12.81
CA GLU A 135 -9.90 5.26 13.91
C GLU A 135 -9.28 5.51 15.29
N GLN A 136 -7.95 5.62 15.38
CA GLN A 136 -7.23 5.85 16.64
C GLN A 136 -7.18 7.33 17.05
N LEU A 137 -7.51 8.25 16.13
CA LEU A 137 -7.49 9.68 16.41
C LEU A 137 -8.79 10.16 17.05
N PRO A 138 -8.73 11.14 17.97
CA PRO A 138 -9.92 11.83 18.45
C PRO A 138 -10.58 12.60 17.31
N MET A 139 -11.90 12.81 17.40
CA MET A 139 -12.73 13.40 16.34
C MET A 139 -12.14 14.67 15.72
N VAL A 140 -11.67 15.60 16.57
CA VAL A 140 -11.12 16.91 16.15
C VAL A 140 -9.78 16.83 15.42
N ALA A 141 -9.05 15.72 15.53
CA ALA A 141 -7.74 15.52 14.91
C ALA A 141 -7.80 14.70 13.61
N ARG A 142 -8.97 14.19 13.24
CA ARG A 142 -9.15 13.36 12.05
C ARG A 142 -9.00 14.18 10.77
N ALA A 143 -8.64 13.49 9.68
CA ALA A 143 -8.49 14.10 8.37
C ALA A 143 -9.81 14.70 7.86
N THR A 144 -9.75 15.85 7.21
CA THR A 144 -10.86 16.40 6.42
C THR A 144 -11.10 15.56 5.16
N ALA A 145 -12.27 15.71 4.50
CA ALA A 145 -12.58 14.98 3.27
C ALA A 145 -11.48 15.12 2.19
N SER A 146 -10.98 16.34 1.95
CA SER A 146 -9.90 16.59 1.00
C SER A 146 -8.59 15.88 1.40
N ARG A 147 -8.30 15.79 2.71
CA ARG A 147 -7.12 15.08 3.21
C ARG A 147 -7.30 13.56 3.12
N ALA A 148 -8.52 13.05 3.34
CA ALA A 148 -8.83 11.63 3.19
C ALA A 148 -8.63 11.16 1.75
N ILE A 149 -9.02 11.95 0.74
CA ILE A 149 -8.72 11.64 -0.68
C ILE A 149 -7.20 11.54 -0.89
N LYS A 150 -6.45 12.57 -0.48
CA LYS A 150 -4.98 12.62 -0.65
C LYS A 150 -4.24 11.48 0.07
N ASN A 151 -4.76 11.02 1.20
CA ASN A 151 -4.14 9.93 1.96
C ASN A 151 -4.40 8.55 1.34
N ASN A 152 -5.49 8.37 0.59
CA ASN A 152 -5.96 7.05 0.14
C ASN A 152 -5.85 6.80 -1.37
N LEU A 153 -5.71 7.87 -2.17
CA LEU A 153 -5.58 7.80 -3.61
C LEU A 153 -4.29 8.51 -4.05
N CYS A 154 -3.37 7.74 -4.63
CA CYS A 154 -2.14 8.28 -5.21
C CYS A 154 -2.40 8.82 -6.62
N LEU A 155 -1.69 9.88 -7.02
CA LEU A 155 -1.75 10.41 -8.39
C LEU A 155 -1.46 9.33 -9.44
N SER A 156 -0.53 8.42 -9.14
CA SER A 156 -0.20 7.32 -10.06
C SER A 156 -1.33 6.30 -10.23
N GLU A 157 -2.22 6.13 -9.24
CA GLU A 157 -3.41 5.27 -9.36
C GLU A 157 -4.45 5.91 -10.28
N GLU A 158 -4.62 7.23 -10.17
CA GLU A 158 -5.50 7.99 -11.05
C GLU A 158 -5.00 7.93 -12.50
N MET A 159 -3.70 8.11 -12.72
CA MET A 159 -3.07 8.02 -14.04
C MET A 159 -3.11 6.61 -14.64
N ALA A 160 -3.10 5.56 -13.80
CA ALA A 160 -3.16 4.17 -14.25
C ALA A 160 -4.55 3.77 -14.78
N GLU A 161 -5.60 4.42 -14.30
CA GLU A 161 -6.97 4.14 -14.67
C GLU A 161 -7.39 5.03 -15.86
N PRO A 162 -7.56 4.46 -17.08
CA PRO A 162 -7.94 5.25 -18.25
C PRO A 162 -9.40 5.73 -18.19
N ASN A 163 -10.25 5.08 -17.39
CA ASN A 163 -11.66 5.42 -17.26
C ASN A 163 -11.90 6.46 -16.17
N ILE A 164 -12.25 7.68 -16.59
CA ILE A 164 -12.56 8.81 -15.71
C ILE A 164 -13.69 8.48 -14.72
N THR A 165 -14.72 7.74 -15.17
CA THR A 165 -15.86 7.37 -14.32
C THR A 165 -15.42 6.46 -13.17
N THR A 166 -14.49 5.53 -13.42
CA THR A 166 -13.95 4.66 -12.37
C THR A 166 -13.18 5.47 -11.32
N ASN A 167 -12.36 6.43 -11.74
CA ASN A 167 -11.66 7.34 -10.82
C ASN A 167 -12.63 8.18 -10.00
N GLN A 168 -13.69 8.71 -10.62
CA GLN A 168 -14.75 9.42 -9.91
C GLN A 168 -15.43 8.53 -8.87
N GLN A 169 -15.74 7.28 -9.21
CA GLN A 169 -16.33 6.31 -8.27
C GLN A 169 -15.40 6.02 -7.08
N LYS A 170 -14.09 5.85 -7.32
CA LYS A 170 -13.09 5.68 -6.24
C LYS A 170 -13.08 6.89 -5.30
N ILE A 171 -13.08 8.11 -5.85
CA ILE A 171 -13.13 9.35 -5.05
C ILE A 171 -14.42 9.42 -4.24
N GLN A 172 -15.57 9.14 -4.87
CA GLN A 172 -16.87 9.14 -4.19
C GLN A 172 -16.92 8.11 -3.06
N ALA A 173 -16.37 6.92 -3.24
CA ALA A 173 -16.30 5.90 -2.19
C ALA A 173 -15.48 6.39 -0.98
N ILE A 174 -14.35 7.08 -1.21
CA ILE A 174 -13.53 7.67 -0.13
C ILE A 174 -14.33 8.74 0.63
N ILE A 175 -15.03 9.63 -0.08
CA ILE A 175 -15.85 10.69 0.51
C ILE A 175 -17.00 10.09 1.33
N GLN A 176 -17.74 9.13 0.77
CA GLN A 176 -18.87 8.49 1.44
C GLN A 176 -18.42 7.77 2.71
N ARG A 177 -17.28 7.05 2.66
CA ARG A 177 -16.68 6.43 3.84
C ARG A 177 -16.33 7.47 4.91
N HIS A 178 -15.72 8.59 4.53
CA HIS A 178 -15.37 9.68 5.44
C HIS A 178 -16.61 10.30 6.11
N ILE A 179 -17.67 10.59 5.34
CA ILE A 179 -18.92 11.15 5.86
C ILE A 179 -19.59 10.17 6.83
N ARG A 180 -19.63 8.89 6.47
CA ARG A 180 -20.21 7.84 7.33
C ARG A 180 -19.50 7.78 8.69
N HIS A 181 -18.17 7.76 8.69
CA HIS A 181 -17.38 7.80 9.92
C HIS A 181 -17.72 9.01 10.79
N ARG A 182 -17.71 10.22 10.21
CA ARG A 182 -18.04 11.46 10.95
C ARG A 182 -19.46 11.43 11.52
N ARG A 183 -20.41 10.82 10.81
CA ARG A 183 -21.80 10.69 11.28
C ARG A 183 -21.90 9.71 12.45
N GLU A 184 -21.26 8.55 12.36
CA GLU A 184 -21.26 7.53 13.42
C GLU A 184 -20.66 8.07 14.72
N GLU A 185 -19.58 8.86 14.64
CA GLU A 185 -18.98 9.49 15.81
C GLU A 185 -19.89 10.50 16.49
N ARG A 186 -20.59 11.35 15.72
CA ARG A 186 -21.55 12.33 16.28
C ARG A 186 -22.69 11.64 17.01
N MET A 187 -23.06 10.43 16.58
CA MET A 187 -24.07 9.62 17.27
C MET A 187 -23.52 9.01 18.57
N GLN A 188 -22.22 8.73 18.65
CA GLN A 188 -21.57 8.17 19.84
C GLN A 188 -21.20 9.24 20.89
N ASP A 189 -20.89 10.47 20.48
CA ASP A 189 -20.62 11.60 21.38
C ASP A 189 -21.39 12.88 20.97
N PRO A 190 -22.63 13.05 21.46
CA PRO A 190 -23.45 14.23 21.19
C PRO A 190 -22.91 15.52 21.83
N SER A 191 -22.07 15.41 22.87
CA SER A 191 -21.63 16.55 23.68
C SER A 191 -20.54 17.39 23.02
N THR A 192 -19.67 16.75 22.23
CA THR A 192 -18.62 17.41 21.43
C THR A 192 -19.17 18.10 20.18
N SER A 193 -20.36 17.71 19.71
CA SER A 193 -21.00 18.26 18.50
C SER A 193 -21.45 19.73 18.64
N ARG A 194 -21.49 20.29 19.86
CA ARG A 194 -21.95 21.66 20.11
C ARG A 194 -20.93 22.74 19.71
N PHE A 195 -19.65 22.37 19.53
CA PHE A 195 -18.58 23.33 19.27
C PHE A 195 -18.25 23.55 17.78
N GLU A 196 -18.65 22.66 16.86
CA GLU A 196 -18.37 22.80 15.41
C GLU A 196 -19.47 23.56 14.63
N VAL A 197 -20.66 23.77 15.20
CA VAL A 197 -21.80 24.43 14.50
C VAL A 197 -21.54 25.93 14.24
N LEU A 198 -20.47 26.51 14.79
CA LEU A 198 -20.10 27.92 14.57
C LEU A 198 -19.23 28.16 13.33
N GLU A 199 -18.63 27.14 12.71
CA GLU A 199 -17.75 27.35 11.54
C GLU A 199 -18.46 27.30 10.17
N VAL A 200 -19.74 26.92 10.11
CA VAL A 200 -20.50 26.88 8.83
C VAL A 200 -21.26 28.19 8.56
N GLN A 201 -21.22 29.17 9.48
CA GLN A 201 -22.00 30.41 9.35
C GLN A 201 -21.19 31.67 8.98
N ILE A 202 -19.89 31.55 8.63
CA ILE A 202 -19.06 32.69 8.21
C ILE A 202 -18.41 32.36 6.86
N GLY A 203 -19.16 32.58 5.79
CA GLY A 203 -18.74 32.28 4.43
C GLY A 203 -19.82 32.59 3.40
N LEU A 204 -20.42 33.78 3.49
CA LEU A 204 -20.98 34.53 2.37
C LEU A 204 -20.12 35.76 2.17
#